data_AF-A0A3A8AVW8-F1
#
_entry.id   AF-A0A3A8AVW8-F1
#
_cell.length_a   1.000
_cell.length_b   1.000
_cell.length_c   1.000
_cell.angle_alpha   90.00
_cell.angle_beta   90.00
_cell.angle_gamma   90.00
#
_symmetry.space_group_name_H-M   'P 1'
#
loop_
_entity.id
_entity.type
_entity.pdbx_description
1 polymer ?
#
loop_
_entity_poly.entity_id
_entity_poly.type
_entity_poly.pdbx_seq_one_letter_code
_entity_poly.pdbx_strand_id
1 'polypeptide(L)'
;MQEPPTPYRPTPRQERNARRYLAALALFMAVAGVVVAATGWRLGPPVGDLTRISGLSERDHGWRGEATGYVENQFTPLGQDALMSNGGGPGIVVFGDSFSAPQPGNISWLNILHERTGHPVTLVDIVGLAEIRAYFQSEQFAQNPPVAVIIEMGERTVFRRAKPLFGDPDCAPLAPAETIPMAPVKAAHRKWRQRDRFDNFDELMSWGALAIRLRLVAGAKTLDLPLTRDDLFSSRRADRLLIYRSDATRHTADAIAPWTGESAAEATICALRETIRAARGRAQVFVTVAPDKRTIYADWTAATLPAKATDFLGALPGTLSGRYIDLYTPLHAAVQEGVRDVYLPNDTHWSATGQEIVAGTILDRLAGR
;
A
#
# COMPACT_ATOMS: atom_id res chain seq x y z
N MET A 1 -68.96 -5.05 -28.71
CA MET A 1 -67.67 -5.37 -29.36
C MET A 1 -67.01 -4.06 -29.72
N GLN A 2 -65.92 -3.69 -29.05
CA GLN A 2 -65.08 -2.57 -29.50
C GLN A 2 -64.16 -3.11 -30.60
N GLU A 3 -64.14 -2.46 -31.76
CA GLU A 3 -63.18 -2.76 -32.81
C GLU A 3 -61.75 -2.58 -32.27
N PRO A 4 -60.82 -3.52 -32.56
CA PRO A 4 -59.44 -3.38 -32.14
C PRO A 4 -58.86 -2.12 -32.80
N PRO A 5 -58.09 -1.30 -32.05
CA PRO A 5 -57.50 -0.09 -32.59
C PRO A 5 -56.61 -0.41 -33.79
N THR A 6 -56.78 0.35 -34.87
CA THR A 6 -56.00 0.22 -36.10
C THR A 6 -54.51 0.39 -35.78
N PRO A 7 -53.64 -0.54 -36.19
CA PRO A 7 -52.21 -0.46 -35.87
C PRO A 7 -51.62 0.82 -36.46
N TYR A 8 -50.94 1.58 -35.61
CA TYR A 8 -50.27 2.81 -35.99
C TYR A 8 -49.25 2.55 -37.11
N ARG A 9 -49.39 3.22 -38.25
CA ARG A 9 -48.40 3.22 -39.34
C ARG A 9 -47.70 4.59 -39.40
N PRO A 10 -46.37 4.66 -39.22
CA PRO A 10 -45.65 5.92 -39.37
C PRO A 10 -45.73 6.43 -40.81
N THR A 11 -45.79 7.75 -40.97
CA THR A 11 -45.70 8.41 -42.28
C THR A 11 -44.28 8.27 -42.86
N PRO A 12 -44.10 8.31 -44.20
CA PRO A 12 -42.77 8.28 -44.83
C PRO A 12 -41.81 9.37 -44.31
N ARG A 13 -42.36 10.51 -43.85
CA ARG A 13 -41.60 11.58 -43.21
C ARG A 13 -41.11 11.17 -41.81
N GLN A 14 -41.96 10.52 -41.02
CA GLN A 14 -41.60 9.98 -39.70
C GLN A 14 -40.53 8.89 -39.83
N GLU A 15 -40.65 7.98 -40.80
CA GLU A 15 -39.62 6.95 -41.06
C GLU A 15 -38.27 7.56 -41.44
N ARG A 16 -38.26 8.56 -42.33
CA ARG A 16 -37.04 9.26 -42.74
C ARG A 16 -36.37 9.98 -41.58
N ASN A 17 -37.16 10.66 -40.74
CA ASN A 17 -36.65 11.34 -39.55
C ASN A 17 -36.09 10.32 -38.55
N ALA A 18 -36.81 9.21 -38.30
CA ALA A 18 -36.33 8.13 -37.43
C ALA A 18 -34.97 7.57 -37.91
N ARG A 19 -34.82 7.31 -39.22
CA ARG A 19 -33.52 6.87 -39.79
C ARG A 19 -32.41 7.90 -39.59
N ARG A 20 -32.70 9.19 -39.74
CA ARG A 20 -31.72 10.27 -39.48
C ARG A 20 -31.32 10.34 -38.00
N TYR A 21 -32.28 10.24 -37.09
CA TYR A 21 -32.00 10.21 -35.65
C TYR A 21 -31.19 8.97 -35.24
N LEU A 22 -31.53 7.79 -35.76
CA LEU A 22 -30.78 6.57 -35.51
C LEU A 22 -29.35 6.66 -36.07
N ALA A 23 -29.18 7.20 -37.28
CA ALA A 23 -27.84 7.41 -37.86
C ALA A 23 -27.02 8.41 -37.05
N ALA A 24 -27.62 9.52 -36.60
CA ALA A 24 -26.96 10.51 -35.75
C ALA A 24 -26.58 9.91 -34.39
N LEU A 25 -27.47 9.13 -33.77
CA LEU A 25 -27.20 8.43 -32.51
C LEU A 25 -26.08 7.40 -32.69
N ALA A 26 -26.11 6.61 -33.76
CA ALA A 26 -25.06 5.63 -34.05
C ALA A 26 -23.70 6.31 -34.28
N LEU A 27 -23.66 7.42 -35.02
CA LEU A 27 -22.45 8.23 -35.21
C LEU A 27 -21.95 8.79 -33.87
N PHE A 28 -22.85 9.33 -33.05
CA PHE A 28 -22.50 9.83 -31.73
C PHE A 28 -21.90 8.73 -30.84
N MET A 29 -22.53 7.56 -30.79
CA MET A 29 -22.04 6.41 -30.02
C MET A 29 -20.69 5.89 -30.54
N ALA A 30 -20.49 5.89 -31.87
CA ALA A 30 -19.21 5.51 -32.47
C ALA A 30 -18.09 6.50 -32.10
N VAL A 31 -18.35 7.80 -32.20
CA VAL A 31 -17.39 8.84 -31.81
C VAL A 31 -17.07 8.76 -30.32
N ALA A 32 -18.10 8.61 -29.47
CA ALA A 32 -17.92 8.43 -28.03
C ALA A 32 -17.08 7.17 -27.73
N GLY A 33 -17.35 6.07 -28.42
CA GLY A 33 -16.60 4.83 -28.32
C GLY A 33 -15.12 5.00 -28.71
N VAL A 34 -14.84 5.70 -29.81
CA VAL A 34 -13.47 6.01 -30.26
C VAL A 34 -12.74 6.88 -29.23
N VAL A 35 -13.39 7.90 -28.68
CA VAL A 35 -12.78 8.76 -27.63
C VAL A 35 -12.44 7.95 -26.38
N VAL A 36 -13.33 7.06 -25.96
CA VAL A 36 -13.09 6.17 -24.81
C VAL A 36 -11.93 5.22 -25.10
N ALA A 37 -11.93 4.53 -26.24
CA ALA A 37 -10.86 3.63 -26.64
C ALA A 37 -9.50 4.35 -26.77
N ALA A 38 -9.47 5.52 -27.42
CA ALA A 38 -8.26 6.33 -27.58
C ALA A 38 -7.71 6.80 -26.23
N THR A 39 -8.61 7.17 -25.30
CA THR A 39 -8.24 7.54 -23.93
C THR A 39 -7.63 6.34 -23.19
N GLY A 40 -8.32 5.19 -23.18
CA GLY A 40 -7.82 3.98 -22.54
C GLY A 40 -6.45 3.57 -23.10
N TRP A 41 -6.31 3.60 -24.43
CA TRP A 41 -5.06 3.24 -25.10
C TRP A 41 -3.95 4.20 -24.70
N ARG A 42 -4.19 5.52 -24.74
CA ARG A 42 -3.19 6.52 -24.38
C ARG A 42 -2.70 6.37 -22.94
N LEU A 43 -3.57 6.00 -22.01
CA LEU A 43 -3.21 5.80 -20.60
C LEU A 43 -2.44 4.51 -20.38
N GLY A 44 -2.78 3.44 -21.09
CA GLY A 44 -2.24 2.10 -20.86
C GLY A 44 -2.95 1.36 -19.71
N PRO A 45 -2.65 0.06 -19.53
CA PRO A 45 -3.34 -0.78 -18.56
C PRO A 45 -3.07 -0.32 -17.13
N PRO A 46 -4.11 -0.18 -16.28
CA PRO A 46 -3.94 0.23 -14.90
C PRO A 46 -3.15 -0.84 -14.13
N VAL A 47 -2.14 -0.40 -13.37
CA VAL A 47 -1.33 -1.25 -12.50
C VAL A 47 -1.11 -0.56 -11.15
N GLY A 48 -0.69 0.71 -11.17
CA GLY A 48 -0.43 1.48 -9.95
C GLY A 48 -1.70 2.13 -9.38
N ASP A 49 -1.80 2.21 -8.06
CA ASP A 49 -2.95 2.81 -7.41
C ASP A 49 -3.07 4.33 -7.66
N LEU A 50 -1.97 5.09 -7.70
CA LEU A 50 -1.97 6.55 -7.87
C LEU A 50 -2.46 6.96 -9.27
N THR A 51 -1.96 6.29 -10.31
CA THR A 51 -2.44 6.46 -11.68
C THR A 51 -3.90 6.02 -11.80
N ARG A 52 -4.27 4.92 -11.13
CA ARG A 52 -5.62 4.37 -11.17
C ARG A 52 -6.68 5.31 -10.58
N ILE A 53 -6.40 5.90 -9.42
CA ILE A 53 -7.37 6.75 -8.70
C ILE A 53 -7.45 8.19 -9.24
N SER A 54 -6.50 8.59 -10.09
CA SER A 54 -6.46 9.94 -10.69
C SER A 54 -6.63 9.96 -12.21
N GLY A 55 -6.75 8.80 -12.87
CA GLY A 55 -6.84 8.73 -14.33
C GLY A 55 -5.61 9.31 -15.03
N LEU A 56 -4.44 9.14 -14.40
CA LEU A 56 -3.13 9.49 -14.98
C LEU A 56 -2.61 8.34 -15.84
N SER A 57 -1.68 8.68 -16.73
CA SER A 57 -1.14 7.75 -17.72
C SER A 57 -0.15 6.78 -17.09
N GLU A 58 -0.46 5.48 -17.16
CA GLU A 58 0.46 4.39 -16.79
C GLU A 58 1.64 4.31 -17.74
N ARG A 59 1.47 4.67 -19.01
CA ARG A 59 2.58 4.73 -19.96
C ARG A 59 3.62 5.80 -19.61
N ASP A 60 3.19 6.85 -18.91
CA ASP A 60 4.02 7.99 -18.55
C ASP A 60 4.60 7.85 -17.14
N HIS A 61 3.79 7.40 -16.18
CA HIS A 61 4.18 7.30 -14.78
C HIS A 61 4.47 5.87 -14.30
N GLY A 62 4.09 4.84 -15.06
CA GLY A 62 4.39 3.44 -14.72
C GLY A 62 5.88 3.17 -14.75
N TRP A 63 6.33 2.31 -13.85
CA TRP A 63 7.71 1.86 -13.80
C TRP A 63 8.06 1.03 -15.03
N ARG A 64 9.36 0.84 -15.26
CA ARG A 64 9.88 0.10 -16.40
C ARG A 64 10.99 -0.82 -15.94
N GLY A 65 10.97 -2.02 -16.49
CA GLY A 65 12.02 -2.99 -16.29
C GLY A 65 11.46 -4.34 -15.93
N GLU A 66 12.32 -5.13 -15.29
CA GLU A 66 12.02 -6.47 -14.84
C GLU A 66 12.34 -6.54 -13.36
N ALA A 67 11.46 -7.19 -12.61
CA ALA A 67 11.66 -7.48 -11.20
C ALA A 67 11.76 -9.00 -11.01
N THR A 68 12.41 -9.41 -9.93
CA THR A 68 12.37 -10.80 -9.47
C THR A 68 11.24 -10.94 -8.46
N GLY A 69 10.31 -11.86 -8.73
CA GLY A 69 9.27 -12.25 -7.79
C GLY A 69 9.32 -13.76 -7.54
N TYR A 70 8.29 -14.28 -6.88
CA TYR A 70 8.23 -15.70 -6.53
C TYR A 70 7.22 -16.44 -7.41
N VAL A 71 7.45 -17.73 -7.65
CA VAL A 71 6.50 -18.59 -8.39
C VAL A 71 5.15 -18.62 -7.66
N GLU A 72 5.19 -18.75 -6.33
CA GLU A 72 4.04 -18.69 -5.42
C GLU A 72 4.39 -17.88 -4.17
N ASN A 73 3.38 -17.34 -3.47
CA ASN A 73 3.62 -16.71 -2.17
C ASN A 73 4.10 -17.76 -1.16
N GLN A 74 5.11 -17.39 -0.37
CA GLN A 74 5.75 -18.22 0.64
C GLN A 74 5.23 -17.93 2.06
N PHE A 75 4.12 -17.20 2.16
CA PHE A 75 3.45 -16.86 3.40
C PHE A 75 1.96 -17.19 3.32
N THR A 76 1.33 -17.39 4.47
CA THR A 76 -0.09 -17.74 4.58
C THR A 76 -0.89 -16.54 5.06
N PRO A 77 -1.81 -15.98 4.25
CA PRO A 77 -2.75 -14.99 4.76
C PRO A 77 -3.77 -15.66 5.69
N LEU A 78 -4.05 -15.04 6.84
CA LEU A 78 -4.96 -15.56 7.84
C LEU A 78 -5.91 -14.45 8.31
N GLY A 79 -7.21 -14.74 8.32
CA GLY A 79 -8.22 -13.85 8.89
C GLY A 79 -8.14 -13.80 10.42
N GLN A 80 -8.62 -12.71 11.02
CA GLN A 80 -8.56 -12.50 12.46
C GLN A 80 -9.26 -13.60 13.27
N ASP A 81 -10.46 -14.05 12.86
CA ASP A 81 -11.17 -15.12 13.55
C ASP A 81 -10.39 -16.45 13.53
N ALA A 82 -9.72 -16.73 12.40
CA ALA A 82 -8.89 -17.91 12.25
C ALA A 82 -7.58 -17.80 13.05
N LEU A 83 -7.02 -16.59 13.19
CA LEU A 83 -5.90 -16.32 14.09
C LEU A 83 -6.30 -16.58 15.54
N MET A 84 -7.44 -16.04 15.97
CA MET A 84 -7.95 -16.23 17.34
C MET A 84 -8.32 -17.68 17.63
N SER A 85 -8.63 -18.49 16.60
CA SER A 85 -8.97 -19.91 16.77
C SER A 85 -7.75 -20.84 16.70
N ASN A 86 -6.77 -20.54 15.82
CA ASN A 86 -5.66 -21.45 15.47
C ASN A 86 -4.26 -20.94 15.86
N GLY A 87 -4.14 -19.72 16.39
CA GLY A 87 -2.90 -19.20 16.97
C GLY A 87 -1.81 -18.69 16.01
N GLY A 88 -2.03 -18.71 14.69
CA GLY A 88 -1.08 -18.16 13.70
C GLY A 88 0.14 -19.04 13.40
N GLY A 89 0.36 -20.09 14.18
CA GLY A 89 1.44 -21.08 14.02
C GLY A 89 2.76 -20.70 14.72
N PRO A 90 3.73 -21.63 14.81
CA PRO A 90 4.97 -21.44 15.57
C PRO A 90 6.00 -20.54 14.88
N GLY A 91 5.70 -20.00 13.69
CA GLY A 91 6.62 -19.20 12.89
C GLY A 91 6.61 -17.71 13.23
N ILE A 92 6.67 -16.87 12.20
CA ILE A 92 6.57 -15.42 12.32
C ILE A 92 5.15 -14.97 11.97
N VAL A 93 4.50 -14.24 12.86
CA VAL A 93 3.20 -13.61 12.57
C VAL A 93 3.44 -12.14 12.23
N VAL A 94 2.98 -11.69 11.07
CA VAL A 94 3.04 -10.30 10.64
C VAL A 94 1.63 -9.72 10.67
N PHE A 95 1.40 -8.74 11.54
CA PHE A 95 0.25 -7.86 11.46
C PHE A 95 0.62 -6.70 10.56
N GLY A 96 0.19 -6.73 9.30
CA GLY A 96 0.61 -5.77 8.29
C GLY A 96 -0.56 -5.21 7.51
N ASP A 97 -0.32 -4.13 6.78
CA ASP A 97 -1.33 -3.52 5.93
C ASP A 97 -1.05 -3.71 4.43
N SER A 98 -1.48 -2.77 3.59
CA SER A 98 -1.23 -2.84 2.15
C SER A 98 0.26 -2.86 1.79
N PHE A 99 1.16 -2.36 2.66
CA PHE A 99 2.61 -2.51 2.51
C PHE A 99 3.10 -3.95 2.66
N SER A 100 2.37 -4.79 3.40
CA SER A 100 2.62 -6.22 3.53
C SER A 100 1.90 -7.07 2.47
N ALA A 101 0.99 -6.47 1.69
CA ALA A 101 0.29 -7.16 0.62
C ALA A 101 1.24 -7.53 -0.54
N PRO A 102 1.07 -8.71 -1.17
CA PRO A 102 1.89 -9.10 -2.30
C PRO A 102 1.56 -8.24 -3.53
N GLN A 103 2.60 -7.76 -4.20
CA GLN A 103 2.46 -7.11 -5.49
C GLN A 103 2.34 -8.13 -6.62
N PRO A 104 1.86 -7.71 -7.81
CA PRO A 104 1.87 -8.55 -8.99
C PRO A 104 3.23 -9.24 -9.20
N GLY A 105 3.20 -10.52 -9.58
CA GLY A 105 4.42 -11.33 -9.66
C GLY A 105 4.82 -12.01 -8.35
N ASN A 106 4.01 -11.91 -7.29
CA ASN A 106 4.33 -12.37 -5.93
C ASN A 106 5.61 -11.70 -5.39
N ILE A 107 5.73 -10.39 -5.63
CA ILE A 107 6.82 -9.58 -5.10
C ILE A 107 6.39 -9.10 -3.71
N SER A 108 7.08 -9.56 -2.68
CA SER A 108 6.77 -9.23 -1.28
C SER A 108 7.99 -9.47 -0.39
N TRP A 109 8.25 -8.55 0.52
CA TRP A 109 9.27 -8.69 1.56
C TRP A 109 9.01 -9.89 2.47
N LEU A 110 7.75 -10.33 2.59
CA LEU A 110 7.37 -11.53 3.35
C LEU A 110 7.91 -12.81 2.73
N ASN A 111 7.99 -12.88 1.40
CA ASN A 111 8.56 -14.04 0.71
C ASN A 111 10.07 -14.13 0.99
N ILE A 112 10.77 -12.99 0.96
CA ILE A 112 12.19 -12.89 1.30
C ILE A 112 12.39 -13.24 2.78
N LEU A 113 11.51 -12.76 3.67
CA LEU A 113 11.55 -13.08 5.09
C LEU A 113 11.45 -14.59 5.31
N HIS A 114 10.49 -15.27 4.68
CA HIS A 114 10.37 -16.74 4.75
C HIS A 114 11.65 -17.42 4.26
N GLU A 115 12.11 -17.08 3.05
CA GLU A 115 13.28 -17.69 2.43
C GLU A 115 14.54 -17.53 3.29
N ARG A 116 14.72 -16.37 3.93
CA ARG A 116 15.96 -16.04 4.66
C ARG A 116 15.93 -16.43 6.12
N THR A 117 14.75 -16.52 6.74
CA THR A 117 14.63 -16.98 8.13
C THR A 117 14.39 -18.48 8.24
N GLY A 118 13.77 -19.10 7.23
CA GLY A 118 13.28 -20.48 7.27
C GLY A 118 12.02 -20.69 8.10
N HIS A 119 11.51 -19.63 8.74
CA HIS A 119 10.27 -19.71 9.52
C HIS A 119 9.05 -19.61 8.60
N PRO A 120 7.99 -20.38 8.86
CA PRO A 120 6.68 -20.10 8.27
C PRO A 120 6.28 -18.65 8.57
N VAL A 121 5.74 -17.94 7.59
CA VAL A 121 5.26 -16.57 7.77
C VAL A 121 3.74 -16.54 7.62
N THR A 122 3.06 -15.99 8.62
CA THR A 122 1.60 -15.79 8.62
C THR A 122 1.32 -14.30 8.52
N LEU A 123 0.59 -13.88 7.49
CA LEU A 123 0.15 -12.49 7.32
C LEU A 123 -1.28 -12.33 7.85
N VAL A 124 -1.48 -11.35 8.73
CA VAL A 124 -2.79 -10.94 9.24
C VAL A 124 -2.98 -9.47 8.88
N ASP A 125 -4.10 -9.14 8.24
CA ASP A 125 -4.42 -7.74 7.95
C ASP A 125 -4.68 -6.99 9.26
N ILE A 126 -3.94 -5.90 9.46
CA ILE A 126 -3.99 -5.16 10.71
C ILE A 126 -5.15 -4.17 10.76
N VAL A 127 -6.06 -4.43 11.70
CA VAL A 127 -7.18 -3.55 12.03
C VAL A 127 -6.75 -2.44 12.98
N GLY A 128 -6.09 -2.80 14.09
CA GLY A 128 -5.64 -1.86 15.12
C GLY A 128 -4.78 -2.53 16.20
N LEU A 129 -4.19 -1.72 17.09
CA LEU A 129 -3.36 -2.26 18.18
C LEU A 129 -4.18 -2.97 19.27
N ALA A 130 -5.45 -2.58 19.44
CA ALA A 130 -6.34 -3.21 20.42
C ALA A 130 -6.60 -4.68 20.08
N GLU A 131 -6.76 -4.99 18.80
CA GLU A 131 -6.97 -6.33 18.27
C GLU A 131 -5.72 -7.20 18.42
N ILE A 132 -4.53 -6.64 18.17
CA ILE A 132 -3.25 -7.32 18.41
C ILE A 132 -3.09 -7.63 19.91
N ARG A 133 -3.42 -6.65 20.76
CA ARG A 133 -3.38 -6.82 22.22
C ARG A 133 -4.34 -7.92 22.67
N ALA A 134 -5.53 -8.01 22.08
CA ALA A 134 -6.48 -9.08 22.35
C ALA A 134 -5.94 -10.45 21.92
N TYR A 135 -5.24 -10.54 20.77
CA TYR A 135 -4.57 -11.77 20.35
C TYR A 135 -3.50 -12.21 21.35
N PHE A 136 -2.65 -11.31 21.84
CA PHE A 136 -1.64 -11.65 22.85
C PHE A 136 -2.23 -12.10 24.19
N GLN A 137 -3.48 -11.73 24.47
CA GLN A 137 -4.23 -12.14 25.66
C GLN A 137 -5.05 -13.42 25.44
N SER A 138 -5.10 -13.95 24.22
CA SER A 138 -5.86 -15.16 23.88
C SER A 138 -5.23 -16.43 24.45
N GLU A 139 -6.06 -17.46 24.62
CA GLU A 139 -5.60 -18.80 25.01
C GLU A 139 -4.67 -19.40 23.95
N GLN A 140 -4.97 -19.17 22.66
CA GLN A 140 -4.21 -19.68 21.53
C GLN A 140 -2.78 -19.15 21.53
N PHE A 141 -2.58 -17.84 21.76
CA PHE A 141 -1.25 -17.27 21.89
C PHE A 141 -0.50 -17.79 23.13
N ALA A 142 -1.23 -18.04 24.23
CA ALA A 142 -0.62 -18.60 25.44
C ALA A 142 -0.16 -20.06 25.24
N GLN A 143 -0.91 -20.85 24.47
CA GLN A 143 -0.61 -22.27 24.21
C GLN A 143 0.46 -22.45 23.14
N ASN A 144 0.39 -21.69 22.04
CA ASN A 144 1.29 -21.81 20.89
C ASN A 144 1.76 -20.43 20.41
N PRO A 145 2.62 -19.75 21.18
CA PRO A 145 3.14 -18.44 20.76
C PRO A 145 4.04 -18.59 19.51
N PRO A 146 3.97 -17.66 18.55
CA PRO A 146 4.94 -17.59 17.45
C PRO A 146 6.34 -17.25 17.97
N VAL A 147 7.40 -17.59 17.22
CA VAL A 147 8.76 -17.18 17.58
C VAL A 147 8.93 -15.66 17.56
N ALA A 148 8.23 -14.99 16.63
CA ALA A 148 8.22 -13.54 16.54
C ALA A 148 6.90 -13.00 16.00
N VAL A 149 6.63 -11.75 16.34
CA VAL A 149 5.52 -10.95 15.83
C VAL A 149 6.07 -9.66 15.28
N ILE A 150 5.71 -9.31 14.04
CA ILE A 150 6.05 -8.04 13.42
C ILE A 150 4.76 -7.24 13.26
N ILE A 151 4.71 -6.04 13.84
CA ILE A 151 3.61 -5.10 13.67
C ILE A 151 4.07 -4.06 12.64
N GLU A 152 3.53 -4.15 11.43
CA GLU A 152 3.78 -3.24 10.33
C GLU A 152 2.57 -2.30 10.14
N MET A 153 2.84 -1.00 10.07
CA MET A 153 1.82 0.01 9.78
C MET A 153 2.34 1.09 8.86
N GLY A 154 1.55 1.55 7.90
CA GLY A 154 1.84 2.77 7.18
C GLY A 154 1.86 3.99 8.10
N GLU A 155 2.81 4.90 7.87
CA GLU A 155 2.99 6.15 8.60
C GLU A 155 1.67 6.95 8.70
N ARG A 156 0.90 6.99 7.61
CA ARG A 156 -0.41 7.65 7.57
C ARG A 156 -1.52 6.98 8.38
N THR A 157 -1.32 5.79 8.93
CA THR A 157 -2.36 5.02 9.63
C THR A 157 -2.04 4.73 11.08
N VAL A 158 -0.76 4.81 11.48
CA VAL A 158 -0.27 4.38 12.80
C VAL A 158 -1.06 5.00 13.95
N PHE A 159 -1.25 6.32 13.94
CA PHE A 159 -1.99 7.01 15.00
C PHE A 159 -3.46 6.56 15.08
N ARG A 160 -4.11 6.33 13.93
CA ARG A 160 -5.51 5.88 13.90
C ARG A 160 -5.63 4.47 14.46
N ARG A 161 -4.67 3.60 14.17
CA ARG A 161 -4.61 2.21 14.67
C ARG A 161 -4.30 2.12 16.16
N ALA A 162 -3.56 3.10 16.69
CA ALA A 162 -3.25 3.19 18.11
C ALA A 162 -4.34 3.91 18.93
N LYS A 163 -5.15 4.78 18.30
CA LYS A 163 -6.16 5.61 18.96
C LYS A 163 -7.03 4.90 20.00
N PRO A 164 -7.55 3.66 19.78
CA PRO A 164 -8.37 2.98 20.79
C PRO A 164 -7.67 2.73 22.13
N LEU A 165 -6.34 2.81 22.16
CA LEU A 165 -5.50 2.60 23.34
C LEU A 165 -4.95 3.91 23.93
N PHE A 166 -5.37 5.06 23.42
CA PHE A 166 -4.92 6.34 23.97
C PHE A 166 -5.49 6.57 25.37
N GLY A 167 -4.65 7.07 26.28
CA GLY A 167 -5.03 7.37 27.66
C GLY A 167 -4.80 6.23 28.66
N ASP A 168 -4.24 5.11 28.22
CA ASP A 168 -3.76 4.04 29.12
C ASP A 168 -2.51 4.54 29.89
N PRO A 169 -2.50 4.52 31.24
CA PRO A 169 -1.48 5.20 32.04
C PRO A 169 -0.12 4.49 32.09
N ASP A 170 0.00 3.23 31.62
CA ASP A 170 1.23 2.44 31.78
C ASP A 170 2.18 2.52 30.57
N CYS A 171 2.95 3.61 30.51
CA CYS A 171 3.99 3.84 29.49
C CYS A 171 5.40 3.36 29.90
N ALA A 172 5.53 2.35 30.77
CA ALA A 172 6.84 1.86 31.21
C ALA A 172 7.81 1.50 30.04
N PRO A 173 9.12 1.72 30.19
CA PRO A 173 10.12 1.29 29.20
C PRO A 173 10.06 -0.22 28.91
N LEU A 174 10.51 -0.62 27.72
CA LEU A 174 10.55 -2.02 27.31
C LEU A 174 11.92 -2.62 27.62
N ALA A 175 11.93 -3.93 27.88
CA ALA A 175 13.18 -4.69 27.81
C ALA A 175 13.64 -4.78 26.34
N PRO A 176 14.97 -4.83 26.09
CA PRO A 176 15.52 -5.03 24.76
C PRO A 176 14.90 -6.24 24.02
N ALA A 177 14.82 -6.15 22.70
CA ALA A 177 14.46 -7.31 21.87
C ALA A 177 15.60 -8.33 21.86
N GLU A 178 15.27 -9.62 21.84
CA GLU A 178 16.24 -10.66 21.53
C GLU A 178 16.20 -10.99 20.04
N THR A 179 17.24 -11.67 19.57
CA THR A 179 17.32 -12.15 18.18
C THR A 179 16.50 -13.42 18.00
N ILE A 180 16.19 -13.75 16.75
CA ILE A 180 15.58 -15.04 16.41
C ILE A 180 16.56 -15.91 15.61
N PRO A 181 16.56 -17.24 15.83
CA PRO A 181 17.37 -18.14 15.03
C PRO A 181 16.88 -18.16 13.57
N MET A 182 17.81 -18.20 12.63
CA MET A 182 17.52 -18.22 11.19
C MET A 182 18.17 -19.43 10.53
N ALA A 183 17.39 -20.14 9.71
CA ALA A 183 17.84 -21.27 8.92
C ALA A 183 17.28 -21.12 7.49
N PRO A 184 17.97 -20.42 6.58
CA PRO A 184 17.45 -20.12 5.25
C PRO A 184 16.96 -21.36 4.49
N VAL A 185 15.83 -21.21 3.79
CA VAL A 185 15.25 -22.22 2.90
C VAL A 185 15.34 -21.75 1.46
N LYS A 186 15.17 -22.66 0.50
CA LYS A 186 15.15 -22.30 -0.93
C LYS A 186 13.71 -22.06 -1.38
N ALA A 187 13.51 -21.00 -2.14
CA ALA A 187 12.24 -20.71 -2.79
C ALA A 187 12.42 -20.55 -4.30
N ALA A 188 11.37 -20.82 -5.07
CA ALA A 188 11.39 -20.71 -6.52
C ALA A 188 11.09 -19.28 -6.96
N HIS A 189 11.99 -18.72 -7.77
CA HIS A 189 11.90 -17.36 -8.28
C HIS A 189 11.41 -17.34 -9.73
N ARG A 190 10.77 -16.24 -10.12
CA ARG A 190 10.42 -15.94 -11.51
C ARG A 190 10.71 -14.49 -11.84
N LYS A 191 11.06 -14.24 -13.10
CA LYS A 191 11.11 -12.88 -13.62
C LYS A 191 9.69 -12.39 -13.88
N TRP A 192 9.42 -11.16 -13.48
CA TRP A 192 8.14 -10.51 -13.67
C TRP A 192 8.34 -9.14 -14.32
N ARG A 193 7.43 -8.78 -15.23
CA ARG A 193 7.40 -7.49 -15.91
C ARG A 193 6.00 -6.93 -15.82
N GLN A 194 5.93 -5.60 -15.71
CA GLN A 194 4.66 -4.91 -15.83
C GLN A 194 4.04 -5.20 -17.20
N ARG A 195 2.74 -5.47 -17.21
CA ARG A 195 1.99 -5.58 -18.47
C ARG A 195 1.97 -4.25 -19.19
N ASP A 196 2.20 -4.27 -20.50
CA ASP A 196 2.23 -3.10 -21.38
C ASP A 196 1.01 -3.01 -22.30
N ARG A 197 0.17 -4.05 -22.30
CA ARG A 197 -1.03 -4.19 -23.12
C ARG A 197 -2.24 -4.61 -22.29
N PHE A 198 -3.43 -4.22 -22.78
CA PHE A 198 -4.70 -4.68 -22.23
C PHE A 198 -4.93 -6.14 -22.62
N ASP A 199 -5.62 -6.88 -21.75
CA ASP A 199 -5.92 -8.28 -22.01
C ASP A 199 -7.04 -8.43 -23.04
N ASN A 200 -7.94 -7.44 -23.13
CA ASN A 200 -9.04 -7.41 -24.10
C ASN A 200 -9.58 -5.98 -24.34
N PHE A 201 -10.51 -5.87 -25.29
CA PHE A 201 -11.13 -4.59 -25.64
C PHE A 201 -12.06 -4.04 -24.55
N ASP A 202 -12.72 -4.90 -23.79
CA ASP A 202 -13.63 -4.47 -22.71
C ASP A 202 -12.86 -3.79 -21.58
N GLU A 203 -11.66 -4.28 -21.27
CA GLU A 203 -10.75 -3.66 -20.31
C GLU A 203 -10.30 -2.28 -20.79
N LEU A 204 -9.90 -2.16 -22.06
CA LEU A 204 -9.52 -0.90 -22.70
C LEU A 204 -10.65 0.14 -22.57
N MET A 205 -11.87 -0.26 -22.92
CA MET A 205 -13.05 0.60 -22.88
C MET A 205 -13.43 0.99 -21.45
N SER A 206 -13.44 0.02 -20.53
CA SER A 206 -13.75 0.25 -19.12
C SER A 206 -12.76 1.23 -18.49
N TRP A 207 -11.47 1.07 -18.80
CA TRP A 207 -10.42 1.95 -18.30
C TRP A 207 -10.52 3.36 -18.89
N GLY A 208 -10.75 3.48 -20.21
CA GLY A 208 -10.97 4.78 -20.84
C GLY A 208 -12.16 5.53 -20.27
N ALA A 209 -13.29 4.84 -20.05
CA ALA A 209 -14.49 5.43 -19.47
C ALA A 209 -14.26 5.88 -18.02
N LEU A 210 -13.59 5.04 -17.21
CA LEU A 210 -13.24 5.39 -15.83
C LEU A 210 -12.33 6.61 -15.77
N ALA A 211 -11.31 6.68 -16.62
CA ALA A 211 -10.39 7.83 -16.64
C ALA A 211 -11.09 9.14 -17.04
N ILE A 212 -12.01 9.10 -18.02
CA ILE A 212 -12.85 10.25 -18.39
C ILE A 212 -13.69 10.67 -17.19
N ARG A 213 -14.36 9.73 -16.52
CA ARG A 213 -15.17 10.00 -15.33
C ARG A 213 -14.34 10.64 -14.20
N LEU A 214 -13.14 10.11 -13.91
CA LEU A 214 -12.28 10.64 -12.86
C LEU A 214 -11.88 12.10 -13.14
N ARG A 215 -11.55 12.42 -14.39
CA ARG A 215 -11.18 13.79 -14.80
C ARG A 215 -12.34 14.77 -14.74
N LEU A 216 -13.57 14.32 -15.01
CA LEU A 216 -14.75 15.18 -15.04
C LEU A 216 -15.37 15.41 -13.65
N VAL A 217 -15.29 14.43 -12.74
CA VAL A 217 -16.15 14.42 -11.54
C VAL A 217 -15.40 14.20 -10.23
N ALA A 218 -14.26 13.52 -10.22
CA ALA A 218 -13.70 12.98 -8.97
C ALA A 218 -12.70 13.90 -8.25
N GLY A 219 -12.19 14.93 -8.93
CA GLY A 219 -11.05 15.71 -8.44
C GLY A 219 -9.77 14.86 -8.37
N ALA A 220 -8.60 15.49 -8.47
CA ALA A 220 -7.34 14.74 -8.39
C ALA A 220 -7.10 14.22 -6.97
N LYS A 221 -7.09 12.89 -6.78
CA LYS A 221 -6.76 12.24 -5.50
C LYS A 221 -5.26 12.13 -5.26
N THR A 222 -4.47 12.47 -6.26
CA THR A 222 -3.01 12.49 -6.21
C THR A 222 -2.49 13.91 -6.42
N LEU A 223 -1.26 14.12 -6.02
CA LEU A 223 -0.46 15.28 -6.42
C LEU A 223 0.65 14.79 -7.33
N ASP A 224 0.87 15.55 -8.40
CA ASP A 224 1.94 15.34 -9.36
C ASP A 224 2.94 16.48 -9.21
N LEU A 225 4.05 16.18 -8.54
CA LEU A 225 5.02 17.16 -8.05
C LEU A 225 6.29 17.11 -8.90
N PRO A 226 6.89 18.26 -9.26
CA PRO A 226 8.19 18.27 -9.91
C PRO A 226 9.27 17.79 -8.94
N LEU A 227 10.18 16.97 -9.44
CA LEU A 227 11.41 16.58 -8.74
C LEU A 227 12.56 17.52 -9.11
N THR A 228 13.57 17.59 -8.25
CA THR A 228 14.84 18.31 -8.50
C THR A 228 15.84 17.50 -9.33
N ARG A 229 15.55 16.21 -9.57
CA ARG A 229 16.34 15.26 -10.37
C ARG A 229 15.41 14.28 -11.09
N ASP A 230 15.86 13.69 -12.19
CA ASP A 230 15.06 12.90 -13.13
C ASP A 230 15.51 11.43 -13.26
N ASP A 231 16.35 10.97 -12.35
CA ASP A 231 16.89 9.61 -12.33
C ASP A 231 16.32 8.75 -11.20
N LEU A 232 15.44 9.28 -10.33
CA LEU A 232 14.87 8.52 -9.20
C LEU A 232 13.88 7.43 -9.61
N PHE A 233 13.24 7.57 -10.77
CA PHE A 233 12.21 6.66 -11.25
C PHE A 233 12.52 6.17 -12.66
N SER A 234 12.15 4.94 -13.00
CA SER A 234 12.29 4.38 -14.35
C SER A 234 11.17 4.77 -15.32
N SER A 235 10.16 5.51 -14.86
CA SER A 235 9.03 5.96 -15.67
C SER A 235 9.45 6.94 -16.79
N ARG A 236 8.57 7.23 -17.75
CA ARG A 236 8.89 8.24 -18.78
C ARG A 236 8.93 9.65 -18.20
N ARG A 237 8.12 9.91 -17.18
CA ARG A 237 8.07 11.16 -16.43
C ARG A 237 8.86 11.00 -15.13
N ALA A 238 10.14 10.69 -15.29
CA ALA A 238 11.05 10.48 -14.16
C ALA A 238 11.37 11.78 -13.40
N ASP A 239 11.08 12.94 -14.01
CA ASP A 239 11.11 14.28 -13.41
C ASP A 239 9.91 14.58 -12.50
N ARG A 240 9.03 13.60 -12.25
CA ARG A 240 7.77 13.76 -11.54
C ARG A 240 7.59 12.74 -10.43
N LEU A 241 7.11 13.21 -9.29
CA LEU A 241 6.69 12.40 -8.16
C LEU A 241 5.17 12.41 -8.04
N LEU A 242 4.56 11.23 -8.13
CA LEU A 242 3.17 11.05 -7.73
C LEU A 242 3.10 10.66 -6.26
N ILE A 243 2.29 11.38 -5.48
CA ILE A 243 1.91 11.03 -4.11
C ILE A 243 0.40 11.08 -3.92
N TYR A 244 -0.09 10.42 -2.87
CA TYR A 244 -1.48 10.53 -2.49
C TYR A 244 -1.74 11.91 -1.87
N ARG A 245 -2.83 12.59 -2.27
CA ARG A 245 -3.06 13.98 -1.87
C ARG A 245 -3.16 14.14 -0.35
N SER A 246 -3.75 13.18 0.35
CA SER A 246 -3.87 13.30 1.81
C SER A 246 -2.51 13.29 2.50
N ASP A 247 -1.48 12.68 1.92
CA ASP A 247 -0.14 12.67 2.50
C ASP A 247 0.45 14.08 2.55
N ALA A 248 0.00 14.98 1.67
CA ALA A 248 0.38 16.39 1.64
C ALA A 248 -0.52 17.30 2.47
N THR A 249 -1.82 16.98 2.59
CA THR A 249 -2.81 17.90 3.18
C THR A 249 -3.38 17.47 4.52
N ARG A 250 -3.14 16.24 4.96
CA ARG A 250 -3.62 15.71 6.23
C ARG A 250 -2.49 14.96 6.90
N HIS A 251 -1.93 15.52 7.97
CA HIS A 251 -1.12 14.72 8.87
C HIS A 251 -2.07 13.87 9.71
N THR A 252 -1.82 12.58 9.82
CA THR A 252 -2.77 11.65 10.45
C THR A 252 -3.05 12.00 11.90
N ALA A 253 -2.05 12.53 12.62
CA ALA A 253 -2.23 13.04 13.97
C ALA A 253 -3.25 14.20 14.02
N ASP A 254 -3.19 15.15 13.08
CA ASP A 254 -4.11 16.30 13.02
C ASP A 254 -5.58 15.89 12.81
N ALA A 255 -5.81 14.72 12.22
CA ALA A 255 -7.15 14.17 12.03
C ALA A 255 -7.74 13.50 13.28
N ILE A 256 -6.97 13.40 14.38
CA ILE A 256 -7.37 12.68 15.60
C ILE A 256 -7.69 13.68 16.72
N ALA A 257 -8.71 14.51 16.52
CA ALA A 257 -9.22 15.35 17.60
C ALA A 257 -9.61 14.50 18.84
N PRO A 258 -9.36 14.97 20.07
CA PRO A 258 -8.79 16.29 20.44
C PRO A 258 -7.25 16.35 20.51
N TRP A 259 -6.54 15.35 19.98
CA TRP A 259 -5.09 15.21 20.15
C TRP A 259 -4.32 16.13 19.19
N THR A 260 -3.22 16.68 19.69
CA THR A 260 -2.20 17.38 18.88
C THR A 260 -1.23 16.38 18.26
N GLY A 261 -0.41 16.82 17.30
CA GLY A 261 0.67 16.00 16.73
C GLY A 261 1.56 15.32 17.76
N GLU A 262 2.05 16.09 18.74
CA GLU A 262 2.95 15.63 19.80
C GLU A 262 2.24 14.69 20.79
N SER A 263 1.08 15.08 21.32
CA SER A 263 0.35 14.24 22.28
C SER A 263 -0.15 12.93 21.64
N ALA A 264 -0.52 12.96 20.36
CA ALA A 264 -0.84 11.74 19.61
C ALA A 264 0.38 10.84 19.41
N ALA A 265 1.58 11.41 19.18
CA ALA A 265 2.82 10.65 19.06
C ALA A 265 3.19 9.96 20.38
N GLU A 266 3.15 10.69 21.50
CA GLU A 266 3.40 10.13 22.83
C GLU A 266 2.39 9.02 23.18
N ALA A 267 1.10 9.25 22.95
CA ALA A 267 0.06 8.26 23.18
C ALA A 267 0.22 7.02 22.28
N THR A 268 0.66 7.20 21.03
CA THR A 268 0.94 6.09 20.11
C THR A 268 2.14 5.26 20.58
N ILE A 269 3.20 5.90 21.04
CA ILE A 269 4.37 5.21 21.61
C ILE A 269 3.96 4.42 22.86
N CYS A 270 3.13 5.00 23.73
CA CYS A 270 2.57 4.30 24.89
C CYS A 270 1.81 3.04 24.46
N ALA A 271 0.84 3.19 23.56
CA ALA A 271 0.02 2.10 23.05
C ALA A 271 0.85 0.98 22.43
N LEU A 272 1.93 1.31 21.70
CA LEU A 272 2.87 0.34 21.14
C LEU A 272 3.60 -0.43 22.24
N ARG A 273 4.12 0.27 23.26
CA ARG A 273 4.80 -0.38 24.39
C ARG A 273 3.88 -1.33 25.14
N GLU A 274 2.66 -0.91 25.43
CA GLU A 274 1.68 -1.76 26.11
C GLU A 274 1.28 -2.98 25.27
N THR A 275 1.09 -2.78 23.97
CA THR A 275 0.81 -3.88 23.04
C THR A 275 1.96 -4.89 23.04
N ILE A 276 3.22 -4.42 22.99
CA ILE A 276 4.40 -5.30 23.11
C ILE A 276 4.41 -6.03 24.46
N ARG A 277 4.18 -5.33 25.58
CA ARG A 277 4.17 -5.95 26.93
C ARG A 277 3.07 -7.01 27.08
N ALA A 278 1.95 -6.86 26.38
CA ALA A 278 0.86 -7.83 26.41
C ALA A 278 1.28 -9.23 25.90
N ALA A 279 2.34 -9.33 25.08
CA ALA A 279 2.93 -10.61 24.69
C ALA A 279 3.62 -11.35 25.86
N ARG A 280 3.88 -10.67 26.99
CA ARG A 280 4.49 -11.21 28.22
C ARG A 280 5.78 -12.01 27.97
N GLY A 281 6.58 -11.59 27.00
CA GLY A 281 7.84 -12.24 26.62
C GLY A 281 7.70 -13.62 25.96
N ARG A 282 6.48 -14.06 25.60
CA ARG A 282 6.26 -15.36 24.93
C ARG A 282 6.69 -15.38 23.47
N ALA A 283 6.79 -14.21 22.84
CA ALA A 283 7.24 -14.01 21.48
C ALA A 283 8.09 -12.74 21.40
N GLN A 284 9.04 -12.70 20.46
CA GLN A 284 9.75 -11.46 20.16
C GLN A 284 8.85 -10.53 19.34
N VAL A 285 8.44 -9.39 19.91
CA VAL A 285 7.61 -8.40 19.20
C VAL A 285 8.47 -7.27 18.66
N PHE A 286 8.35 -7.05 17.37
CA PHE A 286 8.97 -5.96 16.62
C PHE A 286 7.91 -5.05 16.02
N VAL A 287 8.24 -3.77 15.85
CA VAL A 287 7.37 -2.77 15.24
C VAL A 287 8.11 -2.14 14.08
N THR A 288 7.44 -1.96 12.97
CA THR A 288 7.94 -1.21 11.84
C THR A 288 6.85 -0.27 11.32
N VAL A 289 7.27 0.90 10.86
CA VAL A 289 6.37 1.89 10.27
C VAL A 289 6.82 2.13 8.84
N ALA A 290 5.98 1.77 7.87
CA ALA A 290 6.27 2.03 6.47
C ALA A 290 6.18 3.54 6.20
N PRO A 291 7.31 4.21 5.88
CA PRO A 291 7.30 5.64 5.64
C PRO A 291 6.44 5.96 4.42
N ASP A 292 5.73 7.09 4.44
CA ASP A 292 5.03 7.52 3.24
C ASP A 292 6.03 7.85 2.13
N LYS A 293 5.64 7.61 0.88
CA LYS A 293 6.42 8.03 -0.30
C LYS A 293 6.78 9.51 -0.25
N ARG A 294 5.89 10.36 0.28
CA ARG A 294 6.19 11.78 0.52
C ARG A 294 7.39 11.98 1.45
N THR A 295 7.50 11.19 2.51
CA THR A 295 8.57 11.27 3.52
C THR A 295 9.90 10.92 2.89
N ILE A 296 9.94 9.80 2.17
CA ILE A 296 11.16 9.32 1.52
C ILE A 296 11.66 10.31 0.48
N TYR A 297 10.77 10.89 -0.33
CA TYR A 297 11.17 11.76 -1.46
C TYR A 297 11.16 13.27 -1.14
N ALA A 298 11.07 13.65 0.13
CA ALA A 298 10.90 15.05 0.53
C ALA A 298 12.04 15.96 0.01
N ASP A 299 13.29 15.53 0.14
CA ASP A 299 14.48 16.33 -0.22
C ASP A 299 14.65 16.55 -1.73
N TRP A 300 13.98 15.73 -2.54
CA TRP A 300 14.04 15.81 -4.00
C TRP A 300 12.78 16.42 -4.61
N THR A 301 11.84 16.88 -3.80
CA THR A 301 10.62 17.53 -4.29
C THR A 301 10.85 19.03 -4.46
N ALA A 302 10.68 19.56 -5.67
CA ALA A 302 10.86 20.99 -5.95
C ALA A 302 9.68 21.86 -5.46
N ALA A 303 8.58 21.24 -5.03
CA ALA A 303 7.42 21.91 -4.46
C ALA A 303 7.51 21.99 -2.93
N THR A 304 7.22 23.15 -2.36
CA THR A 304 7.06 23.30 -0.91
C THR A 304 5.77 22.62 -0.46
N LEU A 305 5.88 21.59 0.37
CA LEU A 305 4.74 20.93 1.02
C LEU A 305 4.60 21.41 2.48
N PRO A 306 3.37 21.46 3.04
CA PRO A 306 3.17 21.83 4.44
C PRO A 306 3.95 20.93 5.39
N ALA A 307 4.69 21.48 6.35
CA ALA A 307 5.50 20.69 7.29
C ALA A 307 4.63 19.67 8.05
N LYS A 308 5.20 18.48 8.35
CA LYS A 308 4.52 17.49 9.20
C LYS A 308 4.42 18.02 10.62
N ALA A 309 3.25 17.82 11.24
CA ALA A 309 3.00 18.26 12.61
C ALA A 309 3.91 17.61 13.66
N THR A 310 4.47 16.44 13.36
CA THR A 310 5.40 15.71 14.24
C THR A 310 6.36 14.85 13.42
N ASP A 311 7.60 14.72 13.89
CA ASP A 311 8.57 13.74 13.41
C ASP A 311 8.44 12.44 14.22
N PHE A 312 7.39 11.68 13.90
CA PHE A 312 7.09 10.44 14.62
C PHE A 312 8.15 9.36 14.35
N LEU A 313 8.65 9.25 13.12
CA LEU A 313 9.65 8.23 12.76
C LEU A 313 10.97 8.46 13.50
N GLY A 314 11.41 9.73 13.63
CA GLY A 314 12.60 10.08 14.39
C GLY A 314 12.52 9.76 15.89
N ALA A 315 11.30 9.72 16.46
CA ALA A 315 11.08 9.42 17.88
C ALA A 315 11.12 7.92 18.22
N LEU A 316 10.91 7.03 17.25
CA LEU A 316 10.76 5.59 17.51
C LEU A 316 12.05 4.85 17.93
N PRO A 317 13.24 5.09 17.34
CA PRO A 317 14.46 4.38 17.72
C PRO A 317 14.80 4.48 19.20
N GLY A 318 14.64 5.67 19.80
CA GLY A 318 14.92 5.92 21.21
C GLY A 318 13.84 5.40 22.18
N THR A 319 12.66 5.03 21.69
CA THR A 319 11.50 4.76 22.56
C THR A 319 11.09 3.29 22.61
N LEU A 320 11.46 2.48 21.62
CA LEU A 320 11.06 1.07 21.54
C LEU A 320 12.19 0.07 21.86
N SER A 321 13.29 0.49 22.48
CA SER A 321 14.33 -0.39 23.06
C SER A 321 14.82 -1.50 22.11
N GLY A 322 15.18 -1.14 20.88
CA GLY A 322 15.64 -2.11 19.88
C GLY A 322 14.53 -2.94 19.21
N ARG A 323 13.25 -2.75 19.56
CA ARG A 323 12.10 -3.41 18.91
C ARG A 323 11.59 -2.66 17.67
N TYR A 324 11.97 -1.40 17.49
CA TYR A 324 11.64 -0.63 16.28
C TYR A 324 12.59 -0.95 15.14
N ILE A 325 12.07 -1.46 14.03
CA ILE A 325 12.80 -1.66 12.78
C ILE A 325 12.69 -0.35 11.99
N ASP A 326 13.80 0.37 11.87
CA ASP A 326 13.85 1.63 11.15
C ASP A 326 13.94 1.41 9.64
N LEU A 327 12.82 1.60 8.94
CA LEU A 327 12.77 1.55 7.48
C LEU A 327 13.08 2.89 6.82
N TYR A 328 12.96 4.01 7.53
CA TYR A 328 13.18 5.33 6.93
C TYR A 328 14.63 5.49 6.49
N THR A 329 15.58 5.24 7.40
CA THR A 329 17.01 5.44 7.14
C THR A 329 17.51 4.65 5.91
N PRO A 330 17.32 3.32 5.80
CA PRO A 330 17.84 2.57 4.66
C PRO A 330 17.13 2.90 3.34
N LEU A 331 15.82 3.19 3.37
CA LEU A 331 15.08 3.57 2.15
C LEU A 331 15.50 4.96 1.65
N HIS A 332 15.64 5.93 2.56
CA HIS A 332 16.07 7.29 2.22
C HIS A 332 17.52 7.29 1.71
N ALA A 333 18.42 6.57 2.39
CA ALA A 333 19.81 6.40 1.96
C ALA A 333 19.91 5.80 0.56
N ALA A 334 19.11 4.77 0.24
CA ALA A 334 19.09 4.19 -1.10
C ALA A 334 18.70 5.22 -2.17
N VAL A 335 17.68 6.05 -1.92
CA VAL A 335 17.30 7.12 -2.85
C VAL A 335 18.43 8.15 -3.00
N GLN A 336 19.08 8.52 -1.89
CA GLN A 336 20.21 9.43 -1.89
C GLN A 336 21.38 8.90 -2.72
N GLU A 337 21.66 7.61 -2.64
CA GLU A 337 22.69 6.90 -3.40
C GLU A 337 22.32 6.68 -4.88
N GLY A 338 21.13 7.10 -5.30
CA GLY A 338 20.68 7.00 -6.70
C GLY A 338 20.05 5.66 -7.06
N VAL A 339 19.64 4.86 -6.07
CA VAL A 339 18.84 3.65 -6.31
C VAL A 339 17.50 4.06 -6.89
N ARG A 340 17.23 3.62 -8.13
CA ARG A 340 15.98 3.93 -8.84
C ARG A 340 14.83 3.08 -8.33
N ASP A 341 13.63 3.65 -8.37
CA ASP A 341 12.38 3.02 -8.00
C ASP A 341 12.38 2.43 -6.59
N VAL A 342 12.91 3.09 -5.55
CA VAL A 342 12.71 2.61 -4.17
C VAL A 342 11.21 2.48 -3.86
N TYR A 343 10.41 3.47 -4.30
CA TYR A 343 8.96 3.33 -4.47
C TYR A 343 8.58 3.22 -5.94
N LEU A 344 7.45 2.57 -6.20
CA LEU A 344 6.86 2.56 -7.53
C LEU A 344 6.44 3.99 -7.93
N PRO A 345 6.82 4.52 -9.10
CA PRO A 345 6.49 5.87 -9.55
C PRO A 345 4.98 6.14 -9.67
N ASN A 346 4.20 5.12 -10.04
CA ASN A 346 2.75 5.16 -10.22
C ASN A 346 1.94 4.61 -9.04
N ASP A 347 2.59 4.21 -7.94
CA ASP A 347 1.93 3.56 -6.81
C ASP A 347 2.38 4.17 -5.46
N THR A 348 1.59 3.97 -4.41
CA THR A 348 1.91 4.37 -3.03
C THR A 348 2.90 3.43 -2.35
N HIS A 349 3.05 2.20 -2.84
CA HIS A 349 3.90 1.18 -2.22
C HIS A 349 5.34 1.20 -2.76
N TRP A 350 6.25 0.63 -1.98
CA TRP A 350 7.63 0.37 -2.39
C TRP A 350 7.68 -0.51 -3.65
N SER A 351 8.73 -0.43 -4.48
CA SER A 351 8.88 -1.36 -5.61
C SER A 351 9.51 -2.69 -5.17
N ALA A 352 9.81 -3.59 -6.11
CA ALA A 352 10.66 -4.76 -5.83
C ALA A 352 11.98 -4.39 -5.14
N THR A 353 12.67 -3.33 -5.58
CA THR A 353 13.90 -2.85 -4.94
C THR A 353 13.65 -2.41 -3.51
N GLY A 354 12.55 -1.68 -3.27
CA GLY A 354 12.17 -1.28 -1.91
C GLY A 354 11.78 -2.47 -1.03
N GLN A 355 11.11 -3.49 -1.58
CA GLN A 355 10.79 -4.74 -0.87
C GLN A 355 12.06 -5.47 -0.42
N GLU A 356 13.11 -5.49 -1.25
CA GLU A 356 14.41 -6.07 -0.91
C GLU A 356 15.10 -5.29 0.23
N ILE A 357 15.09 -3.96 0.17
CA ILE A 357 15.65 -3.10 1.24
C ILE A 357 14.89 -3.32 2.56
N VAL A 358 13.55 -3.34 2.51
CA VAL A 358 12.70 -3.58 3.68
C VAL A 358 12.98 -4.96 4.27
N ALA A 359 13.00 -6.01 3.44
CA ALA A 359 13.30 -7.36 3.90
C ALA A 359 14.70 -7.43 4.54
N GLY A 360 15.72 -6.87 3.90
CA GLY A 360 17.08 -6.83 4.42
C GLY A 360 17.16 -6.15 5.79
N THR A 361 16.52 -4.99 5.93
CA THR A 361 16.47 -4.22 7.19
C THR A 361 15.79 -5.01 8.31
N ILE A 362 14.66 -5.67 8.00
CA ILE A 362 13.94 -6.52 8.96
C ILE A 362 14.82 -7.71 9.36
N LEU A 363 15.46 -8.39 8.40
CA LEU A 363 16.34 -9.52 8.64
C LEU A 363 17.55 -9.13 9.50
N ASP A 364 18.16 -7.98 9.25
CA ASP A 364 19.28 -7.48 10.05
C ASP A 364 18.83 -7.27 11.50
N ARG A 365 17.66 -6.63 11.72
CA ARG A 365 17.14 -6.46 13.07
C ARG A 365 16.83 -7.79 13.77
N LEU A 366 16.17 -8.70 13.07
CA LEU A 366 15.83 -10.02 13.61
C LEU A 366 17.09 -10.85 13.96
N ALA A 367 18.19 -10.62 13.26
CA ALA A 367 19.49 -11.24 13.52
C ALA A 367 20.36 -10.48 14.56
N GLY A 368 19.91 -9.32 15.05
CA GLY A 368 20.64 -8.48 16.01
C GLY A 368 21.83 -7.73 15.41
N ARG A 369 21.75 -7.34 14.14
CA ARG A 369 22.77 -6.57 13.42
C ARG A 369 22.38 -5.11 13.25
#